data_AF-A0A3L7W4J3-F1
#
_entry.id   AF-A0A3L7W4J3-F1
#
_cell.length_a   1.000
_cell.length_b   1.000
_cell.length_c   1.000
_cell.angle_alpha   90.00
_cell.angle_beta   90.00
_cell.angle_gamma   90.00
#
_symmetry.space_group_name_H-M   'P 1'
#
loop_
_entity.id
_entity.type
_entity.pdbx_description
1 polymer ?
#
loop_
_entity_poly.entity_id
_entity_poly.type
_entity_poly.pdbx_seq_one_letter_code
_entity_poly.pdbx_strand_id
1 'polypeptide(L)'
;MPRERGVLLIAAVIGNALLGVISLAFGLLAAVATFAAAIDLADLTWVGVGRTIADQLGADALSALGTFGIDPAALVAEAAAQAGLIEPGLIARAVLAALFVGLALFIESGVVALAAAHALWRANLARPSRLLTLNAARLLAVGLFGLAIAGAPQPIFGAWVIVGALTLLALDAGRRAARRS
;
A
#
# COMPACT_ATOMS: atom_id res chain seq x y z
N MET A 1 -5.62 -24.59 33.62
CA MET A 1 -5.11 -23.44 32.82
C MET A 1 -6.05 -23.10 31.64
N PRO A 2 -7.12 -22.30 31.84
CA PRO A 2 -8.01 -21.85 30.76
C PRO A 2 -7.80 -20.38 30.32
N ARG A 3 -7.21 -19.53 31.17
CA ARG A 3 -7.15 -18.05 30.98
C ARG A 3 -6.27 -17.61 29.81
N GLU A 4 -5.05 -18.15 29.69
CA GLU A 4 -4.09 -17.74 28.65
C GLU A 4 -4.59 -18.04 27.23
N ARG A 5 -5.31 -19.16 27.05
CA ARG A 5 -5.93 -19.54 25.78
C ARG A 5 -7.02 -18.54 25.36
N GLY A 6 -7.79 -18.03 26.32
CA GLY A 6 -8.79 -16.99 26.09
C GLY A 6 -8.14 -15.66 25.68
N VAL A 7 -7.06 -15.26 26.34
CA VAL A 7 -6.37 -13.98 26.06
C VAL A 7 -5.77 -13.97 24.66
N LEU A 8 -5.07 -15.02 24.24
CA LEU A 8 -4.49 -15.11 22.89
C LEU A 8 -5.55 -15.10 21.79
N LEU A 9 -6.69 -15.77 22.02
CA LEU A 9 -7.80 -15.74 21.08
C LEU A 9 -8.38 -14.33 20.94
N ILE A 10 -8.69 -13.69 22.05
CA ILE A 10 -9.26 -12.33 22.06
C ILE A 10 -8.30 -11.36 21.38
N ALA A 11 -7.01 -11.45 21.69
CA ALA A 11 -5.97 -10.65 21.05
C ALA A 11 -5.90 -10.89 19.53
N ALA A 12 -5.98 -12.15 19.08
CA ALA A 12 -5.96 -12.48 17.66
C ALA A 12 -7.23 -11.98 16.93
N VAL A 13 -8.40 -12.10 17.55
CA VAL A 13 -9.67 -11.59 16.99
C VAL A 13 -9.61 -10.07 16.85
N ILE A 14 -9.28 -9.36 17.93
CA ILE A 14 -9.20 -7.89 17.93
C ILE A 14 -8.11 -7.42 16.96
N GLY A 15 -6.94 -8.08 16.97
CA GLY A 15 -5.83 -7.75 16.08
C GLY A 15 -6.21 -7.88 14.61
N ASN A 16 -6.83 -8.99 14.21
CA ASN A 16 -7.31 -9.17 12.84
C ASN A 16 -8.44 -8.20 12.48
N ALA A 17 -9.35 -7.89 13.41
CA ALA A 17 -10.43 -6.95 13.16
C ALA A 17 -9.91 -5.52 12.93
N LEU A 18 -9.05 -5.02 13.84
CA LEU A 18 -8.44 -3.70 13.73
C LEU A 18 -7.57 -3.60 12.48
N LEU A 19 -6.74 -4.61 12.22
CA LEU A 19 -5.91 -4.65 11.04
C LEU A 19 -6.73 -4.65 9.76
N GLY A 20 -7.83 -5.40 9.76
CA GLY A 20 -8.79 -5.45 8.68
C GLY A 20 -9.36 -4.08 8.34
N VAL A 21 -9.89 -3.39 9.34
CA VAL A 21 -10.47 -2.04 9.20
C VAL A 21 -9.41 -1.03 8.73
N ILE A 22 -8.23 -1.00 9.37
CA ILE A 22 -7.17 -0.04 9.04
C ILE A 22 -6.67 -0.27 7.62
N SER A 23 -6.44 -1.53 7.23
CA SER A 23 -5.91 -1.84 5.89
C SER A 23 -6.93 -1.50 4.80
N LEU A 24 -8.23 -1.71 5.05
CA LEU A 24 -9.29 -1.29 4.14
C LEU A 24 -9.40 0.22 4.02
N ALA A 25 -9.42 0.94 5.15
CA ALA A 25 -9.52 2.39 5.16
C ALA A 25 -8.33 3.03 4.43
N PHE A 26 -7.11 2.58 4.76
CA PHE A 26 -5.89 3.06 4.11
C PHE A 26 -5.86 2.71 2.63
N GLY A 27 -6.13 1.44 2.28
CA GLY A 27 -6.15 0.98 0.90
C GLY A 27 -7.15 1.74 0.04
N LEU A 28 -8.36 2.00 0.56
CA LEU A 28 -9.37 2.75 -0.17
C LEU A 28 -9.01 4.23 -0.32
N LEU A 29 -8.60 4.90 0.76
CA LEU A 29 -8.20 6.31 0.73
C LEU A 29 -7.04 6.53 -0.24
N ALA A 30 -6.01 5.70 -0.13
CA ALA A 30 -4.84 5.84 -0.97
C ALA A 30 -5.11 5.37 -2.42
N ALA A 31 -6.07 4.48 -2.67
CA ALA A 31 -6.52 4.18 -4.04
C ALA A 31 -7.23 5.38 -4.67
N VAL A 32 -8.10 6.06 -3.94
CA VAL A 32 -8.76 7.30 -4.40
C VAL A 32 -7.74 8.39 -4.67
N ALA A 33 -6.79 8.62 -3.75
CA ALA A 33 -5.72 9.59 -3.94
C ALA A 33 -4.83 9.26 -5.15
N THR A 34 -4.46 8.00 -5.34
CA THR A 34 -3.68 7.54 -6.49
C THR A 34 -4.45 7.71 -7.80
N PHE A 35 -5.75 7.46 -7.80
CA PHE A 35 -6.61 7.66 -8.97
C PHE A 35 -6.76 9.14 -9.32
N ALA A 36 -6.96 10.01 -8.33
CA ALA A 36 -7.00 11.46 -8.53
C ALA A 36 -5.67 11.97 -9.10
N ALA A 37 -4.54 11.55 -8.50
CA ALA A 37 -3.22 11.86 -9.04
C ALA A 37 -3.02 11.31 -10.45
N ALA A 38 -3.55 10.12 -10.77
CA ALA A 38 -3.46 9.58 -12.13
C ALA A 38 -4.18 10.44 -13.15
N ILE A 39 -5.32 11.05 -12.79
CA ILE A 39 -6.02 12.00 -13.66
C ILE A 39 -5.17 13.26 -13.86
N ASP A 40 -4.66 13.84 -12.78
CA ASP A 40 -3.89 15.09 -12.84
C ASP A 40 -2.55 14.92 -13.59
N LEU A 41 -1.91 13.76 -13.47
CA LEU A 41 -0.63 13.46 -14.11
C LEU A 41 -0.77 12.81 -15.49
N ALA A 42 -1.97 12.38 -15.91
CA ALA A 42 -2.15 11.68 -17.18
C ALA A 42 -1.78 12.52 -18.39
N ASP A 43 -1.98 13.84 -18.32
CA ASP A 43 -1.80 14.76 -19.44
C ASP A 43 -0.48 15.57 -19.34
N LEU A 44 0.41 15.17 -18.44
CA LEU A 44 1.73 15.79 -18.31
C LEU A 44 2.57 15.52 -19.56
N THR A 45 2.92 16.61 -20.23
CA THR A 45 3.80 16.64 -21.40
C THR A 45 5.03 17.49 -21.10
N TRP A 46 6.12 17.28 -21.83
CA TRP A 46 7.29 18.17 -21.76
C TRP A 46 6.96 19.64 -22.08
N VAL A 47 5.97 19.89 -22.95
CA VAL A 47 5.45 21.24 -23.22
C VAL A 47 4.79 21.83 -21.97
N GLY A 48 3.98 21.04 -21.25
CA GLY A 48 3.37 21.45 -19.98
C GLY A 48 4.41 21.77 -18.91
N VAL A 49 5.44 20.92 -18.79
CA VAL A 49 6.58 21.17 -17.88
C VAL A 49 7.29 22.47 -18.24
N GLY A 50 7.54 22.69 -19.52
CA GLY A 50 8.16 23.92 -20.01
C GLY A 50 7.34 25.17 -19.73
N ARG A 51 5.99 25.10 -19.78
CA ARG A 51 5.11 26.20 -19.34
C ARG A 51 5.22 26.47 -17.85
N THR A 52 5.24 25.43 -17.01
CA THR A 52 5.41 25.61 -15.56
C THR A 52 6.76 26.25 -15.23
N ILE A 53 7.82 25.89 -15.95
CA ILE A 53 9.15 26.53 -15.81
C ILE A 53 9.08 27.99 -16.27
N ALA A 54 8.42 28.25 -17.41
CA ALA A 54 8.21 29.59 -17.95
C ALA A 54 7.49 30.52 -16.96
N ASP A 55 6.45 30.02 -16.28
CA ASP A 55 5.71 30.79 -15.27
C ASP A 55 6.58 31.17 -14.06
N GLN A 56 7.65 30.42 -13.79
CA GLN A 56 8.62 30.72 -12.73
C GLN A 56 9.74 31.68 -13.15
N LEU A 57 9.96 31.87 -14.46
CA LEU A 57 11.04 32.73 -14.99
C LEU A 57 10.78 34.23 -14.82
N GLY A 58 9.56 34.64 -14.46
CA GLY A 58 9.19 36.05 -14.30
C GLY A 58 9.03 36.79 -15.63
N ALA A 59 8.24 37.88 -15.61
CA ALA A 59 7.80 38.55 -16.84
C ALA A 59 8.95 39.15 -17.67
N ASP A 60 10.00 39.65 -17.02
CA ASP A 60 11.15 40.28 -17.71
C ASP A 60 11.98 39.25 -18.49
N ALA A 61 12.20 38.07 -17.91
CA ALA A 61 12.93 37.00 -18.60
C ALA A 61 12.12 36.43 -19.75
N LEU A 62 10.80 36.28 -19.59
CA LEU A 62 9.90 35.86 -20.67
C LEU A 62 9.88 36.87 -21.82
N SER A 63 9.84 38.16 -21.50
CA SER A 63 9.91 39.24 -22.50
C SER A 63 11.23 39.22 -23.28
N ALA A 64 12.35 39.03 -22.58
CA ALA A 64 13.66 38.88 -23.20
C ALA A 64 13.71 37.67 -24.14
N LEU A 65 13.24 36.49 -23.69
CA LEU A 65 13.18 35.28 -24.51
C LEU A 65 12.27 35.46 -25.74
N GLY A 66 11.11 36.10 -25.56
CA GLY A 66 10.18 36.42 -26.64
C GLY A 66 10.79 37.34 -27.71
N THR A 67 11.67 38.26 -27.31
CA THR A 67 12.41 39.13 -28.26
C THR A 67 13.30 38.32 -29.20
N PHE A 68 13.81 37.17 -28.74
CA PHE A 68 14.59 36.24 -29.57
C PHE A 68 13.72 35.18 -30.28
N GLY A 69 12.39 35.25 -30.17
CA GLY A 69 11.47 34.25 -30.71
C GLY A 69 11.57 32.89 -30.01
N ILE A 70 12.11 32.85 -28.79
CA ILE A 70 12.28 31.61 -28.02
C ILE A 70 11.02 31.37 -27.19
N ASP A 71 10.32 30.29 -27.49
CA ASP A 71 9.29 29.75 -26.61
C ASP A 71 9.94 28.75 -25.63
N PRO A 72 10.05 29.08 -24.32
CA PRO A 72 10.64 28.18 -23.34
C PRO A 72 9.90 26.83 -23.24
N ALA A 73 8.59 26.80 -23.50
CA ALA A 73 7.83 25.55 -23.48
C ALA A 73 8.21 24.62 -24.64
N ALA A 74 8.36 25.19 -25.84
CA ALA A 74 8.84 24.47 -27.01
C ALA A 74 10.29 24.01 -26.85
N LEU A 75 11.16 24.86 -26.28
CA LEU A 75 12.57 24.57 -26.08
C LEU A 75 12.79 23.38 -25.13
N VAL A 76 12.02 23.31 -24.04
CA VAL A 76 12.07 22.16 -23.13
C VAL A 76 11.59 20.88 -23.81
N ALA A 77 10.51 20.93 -24.59
CA ALA A 77 10.01 19.78 -25.32
C ALA A 77 10.99 19.28 -26.39
N GLU A 78 11.63 20.20 -27.12
CA GLU A 78 12.61 19.87 -28.14
C GLU A 78 13.88 19.28 -27.53
N ALA A 79 14.38 19.85 -26.42
CA ALA A 79 15.50 19.28 -25.68
C ALA A 79 15.21 17.86 -25.17
N ALA A 80 14.00 17.63 -24.66
CA ALA A 80 13.57 16.31 -24.21
C ALA A 80 13.49 15.30 -25.37
N ALA A 81 12.97 15.73 -26.53
CA ALA A 81 12.91 14.89 -27.73
C ALA A 81 14.31 14.54 -28.25
N GLN A 82 15.23 15.50 -28.28
CA GLN A 82 16.63 15.27 -28.70
C GLN A 82 17.37 14.31 -27.76
N ALA A 83 17.08 14.37 -26.46
CA ALA A 83 17.62 13.45 -25.46
C ALA A 83 16.89 12.08 -25.43
N GLY A 84 15.84 11.90 -26.24
CA GLY A 84 15.05 10.66 -26.29
C GLY A 84 14.31 10.36 -24.99
N LEU A 85 13.90 11.39 -24.24
CA LEU A 85 13.23 11.22 -22.96
C LEU A 85 11.78 10.76 -23.15
N ILE A 86 11.35 9.85 -22.28
CA ILE A 86 9.95 9.41 -22.21
C ILE A 86 9.09 10.55 -21.68
N GLU A 87 7.86 10.67 -22.18
CA GLU A 87 6.90 11.67 -21.67
C GLU A 87 6.64 11.50 -20.16
N PRO A 88 6.61 12.59 -19.39
CA PRO A 88 6.43 12.53 -17.94
C PRO A 88 5.12 11.84 -17.53
N GLY A 89 4.04 12.05 -18.30
CA GLY A 89 2.76 11.38 -18.06
C GLY A 89 2.83 9.86 -18.16
N LEU A 90 3.68 9.30 -19.02
CA LEU A 90 3.86 7.84 -19.11
C LEU A 90 4.59 7.28 -17.89
N ILE A 91 5.63 7.99 -17.41
CA ILE A 91 6.36 7.62 -16.20
C ILE A 91 5.41 7.69 -14.99
N ALA A 92 4.63 8.76 -14.88
CA ALA A 92 3.66 8.93 -13.81
C ALA A 92 2.62 7.81 -13.79
N ARG A 93 2.05 7.45 -14.96
CA ARG A 93 1.12 6.32 -15.07
C ARG A 93 1.75 5.00 -14.65
N ALA A 94 3.00 4.73 -15.05
CA ALA A 94 3.69 3.50 -14.67
C ALA A 94 3.92 3.42 -13.15
N VAL A 95 4.35 4.52 -12.53
CA VAL A 95 4.53 4.61 -11.08
C VAL A 95 3.19 4.45 -10.36
N LEU A 96 2.14 5.13 -10.82
CA LEU A 96 0.80 5.05 -10.22
C LEU A 96 0.19 3.66 -10.40
N ALA A 97 0.41 2.99 -11.53
CA ALA A 97 -0.02 1.61 -11.73
C ALA A 97 0.69 0.65 -10.76
N ALA A 98 2.00 0.82 -10.57
CA ALA A 98 2.76 0.03 -9.59
C ALA A 98 2.26 0.29 -8.16
N LEU A 99 1.96 1.54 -7.82
CA LEU A 99 1.34 1.90 -6.54
C LEU A 99 -0.04 1.25 -6.38
N PHE A 100 -0.87 1.25 -7.44
CA PHE A 100 -2.20 0.66 -7.42
C PHE A 100 -2.17 -0.85 -7.13
N VAL A 101 -1.19 -1.57 -7.66
CA VAL A 101 -0.95 -2.98 -7.34
C VAL A 101 -0.61 -3.15 -5.86
N GLY A 102 0.27 -2.30 -5.32
CA GLY A 102 0.59 -2.28 -3.90
C GLY A 102 -0.65 -2.01 -3.03
N LEU A 103 -1.49 -1.06 -3.42
CA LEU A 103 -2.74 -0.69 -2.76
C LEU A 103 -3.77 -1.82 -2.75
N ALA A 104 -3.88 -2.57 -3.85
CA ALA A 104 -4.78 -3.73 -3.94
C ALA A 104 -4.46 -4.78 -2.86
N LEU A 105 -3.18 -4.95 -2.51
CA LEU A 105 -2.76 -5.85 -1.44
C LEU A 105 -3.28 -5.41 -0.06
N PHE A 106 -3.41 -4.10 0.19
CA PHE A 106 -3.96 -3.60 1.46
C PHE A 106 -5.45 -3.88 1.58
N ILE A 107 -6.21 -3.66 0.50
CA ILE A 107 -7.65 -3.93 0.47
C ILE A 107 -7.89 -5.44 0.64
N GLU A 108 -7.19 -6.27 -0.14
CA GLU A 108 -7.34 -7.72 -0.06
C GLU A 108 -6.95 -8.24 1.34
N SER A 109 -5.80 -7.83 1.87
CA SER A 109 -5.34 -8.23 3.21
C SER A 109 -6.31 -7.77 4.29
N GLY A 110 -6.94 -6.60 4.11
CA GLY A 110 -7.95 -6.08 5.02
C GLY A 110 -9.22 -6.94 5.07
N VAL A 111 -9.75 -7.32 3.89
CA VAL A 111 -10.92 -8.22 3.78
C VAL A 111 -10.62 -9.58 4.41
N VAL A 112 -9.45 -10.15 4.11
CA VAL A 112 -9.07 -11.47 4.63
C VAL A 112 -8.85 -11.42 6.15
N ALA A 113 -8.28 -10.34 6.68
CA ALA A 113 -8.14 -10.15 8.13
C ALA A 113 -9.50 -10.07 8.84
N LEU A 114 -10.48 -9.32 8.29
CA LEU A 114 -11.85 -9.30 8.84
C LEU A 114 -12.50 -10.69 8.82
N ALA A 115 -12.36 -11.42 7.71
CA ALA A 115 -12.88 -12.78 7.60
C ALA A 115 -12.21 -13.72 8.63
N ALA A 116 -10.90 -13.56 8.86
CA ALA A 116 -10.15 -14.31 9.86
C ALA A 116 -10.60 -13.97 11.29
N ALA A 117 -10.86 -12.70 11.60
CA ALA A 117 -11.40 -12.28 12.90
C ALA A 117 -12.77 -12.92 13.18
N HIS A 118 -13.67 -12.88 12.20
CA HIS A 118 -15.00 -13.50 12.28
C HIS A 118 -14.92 -15.02 12.42
N ALA A 119 -14.03 -15.66 11.65
CA ALA A 119 -13.81 -17.08 11.74
C ALA A 119 -13.23 -17.48 13.10
N LEU A 120 -12.25 -16.77 13.64
CA LEU A 120 -11.68 -17.01 14.97
C LEU A 120 -12.73 -16.84 16.07
N TRP A 121 -13.60 -15.85 15.95
CA TRP A 121 -14.69 -15.61 16.90
C TRP A 121 -15.70 -16.77 16.94
N ARG A 122 -15.98 -17.38 15.78
CA ARG A 122 -16.94 -18.49 15.65
C ARG A 122 -16.31 -19.88 15.76
N ALA A 123 -15.00 -20.00 15.63
CA ALA A 123 -14.34 -21.29 15.45
C ALA A 123 -14.14 -22.05 16.76
N ASN A 124 -14.36 -23.37 16.69
CA ASN A 124 -13.81 -24.30 17.66
C ASN A 124 -12.32 -24.55 17.33
N LEU A 125 -11.40 -23.94 18.09
CA LEU A 125 -9.96 -24.02 17.83
C LEU A 125 -9.34 -25.42 17.96
N ALA A 126 -10.14 -26.44 18.30
CA ALA A 126 -9.72 -27.83 18.23
C ALA A 126 -9.48 -28.31 16.79
N ARG A 127 -10.15 -27.72 15.79
CA ARG A 127 -9.95 -28.02 14.35
C ARG A 127 -9.80 -26.73 13.54
N PRO A 128 -8.63 -26.06 13.64
CA PRO A 128 -8.40 -24.83 12.90
C PRO A 128 -8.41 -25.07 11.40
N SER A 129 -9.08 -24.20 10.64
CA SER A 129 -9.13 -24.32 9.18
C SER A 129 -7.75 -24.00 8.58
N ARG A 130 -7.38 -24.74 7.53
CA ARG A 130 -6.13 -24.50 6.78
C ARG A 130 -6.03 -23.05 6.28
N LEU A 131 -7.17 -22.43 6.00
CA LEU A 131 -7.30 -21.03 5.56
C LEU A 131 -6.80 -20.02 6.61
N LEU A 132 -7.09 -20.24 7.90
CA LEU A 132 -6.63 -19.37 8.99
C LEU A 132 -5.11 -19.39 9.11
N THR A 133 -4.51 -20.58 9.02
CA THR A 133 -3.05 -20.74 9.08
C THR A 133 -2.36 -20.11 7.87
N LEU A 134 -2.91 -20.30 6.66
CA LEU A 134 -2.38 -19.70 5.43
C LEU A 134 -2.46 -18.18 5.47
N ASN A 135 -3.57 -17.61 5.95
CA ASN A 135 -3.69 -16.17 6.10
C ASN A 135 -2.66 -15.62 7.10
N ALA A 136 -2.49 -16.28 8.25
CA ALA A 136 -1.53 -15.85 9.25
C ALA A 136 -0.08 -15.90 8.72
N ALA A 137 0.26 -16.95 7.97
CA ALA A 137 1.56 -17.06 7.32
C ALA A 137 1.75 -15.99 6.22
N ARG A 138 0.69 -15.70 5.45
CA ARG A 138 0.69 -14.61 4.47
C ARG A 138 0.94 -13.26 5.16
N LEU A 139 0.22 -12.92 6.22
CA LEU A 139 0.41 -11.65 6.94
C LEU A 139 1.84 -11.50 7.47
N LEU A 140 2.42 -12.59 7.99
CA LEU A 140 3.83 -12.61 8.39
C LEU A 140 4.77 -12.36 7.22
N ALA A 141 4.60 -13.08 6.11
CA ALA A 141 5.45 -12.95 4.94
C ALA A 141 5.39 -11.53 4.36
N VAL A 142 4.18 -10.98 4.20
CA VAL A 142 4.01 -9.65 3.62
C VAL A 142 4.49 -8.56 4.60
N GLY A 143 4.24 -8.70 5.89
CA GLY A 143 4.77 -7.78 6.91
C GLY A 143 6.30 -7.78 6.96
N LEU A 144 6.94 -8.94 6.92
CA LEU A 144 8.41 -9.05 6.89
C LEU A 144 8.99 -8.49 5.60
N PHE A 145 8.38 -8.79 4.46
CA PHE A 145 8.80 -8.27 3.16
C PHE A 145 8.65 -6.74 3.09
N GLY A 146 7.54 -6.21 3.60
CA GLY A 146 7.30 -4.77 3.71
C GLY A 146 8.33 -4.08 4.59
N LEU A 147 8.69 -4.66 5.73
CA LEU A 147 9.78 -4.15 6.59
C LEU A 147 11.14 -4.18 5.88
N ALA A 148 11.43 -5.23 5.12
CA ALA A 148 12.69 -5.35 4.38
C ALA A 148 12.82 -4.32 3.26
N ILE A 149 11.75 -4.06 2.51
CA ILE A 149 11.75 -3.07 1.42
C ILE A 149 11.75 -1.65 1.95
N ALA A 150 10.95 -1.36 2.98
CA ALA A 150 10.77 0.01 3.45
C ALA A 150 12.04 0.60 4.07
N GLY A 151 13.04 -0.22 4.42
CA GLY A 151 14.33 0.20 4.99
C GLY A 151 14.23 0.89 6.37
N ALA A 152 13.02 1.14 6.84
CA ALA A 152 12.67 1.80 8.09
C ALA A 152 11.47 1.08 8.73
N PRO A 153 11.37 1.05 10.07
CA PRO A 153 10.29 0.37 10.77
C PRO A 153 8.96 1.11 10.54
N GLN A 154 8.25 0.74 9.48
CA GLN A 154 6.90 1.24 9.25
C GLN A 154 5.90 0.46 10.10
N PRO A 155 5.07 1.15 10.90
CA PRO A 155 4.24 0.52 11.92
C PRO A 155 3.21 -0.44 11.34
N ILE A 156 2.72 -0.20 10.11
CA ILE A 156 1.73 -1.06 9.48
C ILE A 156 2.28 -2.45 9.16
N PHE A 157 3.51 -2.55 8.68
CA PHE A 157 4.13 -3.83 8.36
C PHE A 157 4.47 -4.60 9.64
N GLY A 158 4.89 -3.90 10.70
CA GLY A 158 5.02 -4.48 12.04
C GLY A 158 3.69 -5.03 12.59
N ALA A 159 2.59 -4.31 12.38
CA ALA A 159 1.26 -4.78 12.77
C ALA A 159 0.84 -6.06 12.00
N TRP A 160 1.17 -6.17 10.71
CA TRP A 160 0.92 -7.39 9.93
C TRP A 160 1.68 -8.58 10.50
N VAL A 161 2.95 -8.40 10.88
CA VAL A 161 3.76 -9.43 11.54
C VAL A 161 3.15 -9.84 12.88
N ILE A 162 2.83 -8.88 13.75
CA ILE A 162 2.28 -9.14 15.09
C ILE A 162 0.95 -9.89 15.00
N VAL A 163 0.02 -9.43 14.15
CA VAL A 163 -1.31 -10.06 13.99
C VAL A 163 -1.18 -11.46 13.39
N GLY A 164 -0.29 -11.66 12.41
CA GLY A 164 0.00 -12.99 11.88
C GLY A 164 0.56 -13.93 12.95
N ALA A 165 1.50 -13.47 13.76
CA ALA A 165 2.07 -14.25 14.87
C ALA A 165 1.02 -14.60 15.93
N LEU A 166 0.22 -13.63 16.37
CA LEU A 166 -0.87 -13.83 17.34
C LEU A 166 -1.87 -14.88 16.83
N THR A 167 -2.19 -14.83 15.54
CA THR A 167 -3.10 -15.79 14.92
C THR A 167 -2.51 -17.19 14.97
N LEU A 168 -1.25 -17.39 14.57
CA LEU A 168 -0.60 -18.70 14.65
C LEU A 168 -0.52 -19.24 16.09
N LEU A 169 -0.18 -18.38 17.05
CA LEU A 169 -0.11 -18.74 18.47
C LEU A 169 -1.47 -19.16 19.02
N ALA A 170 -2.54 -18.43 18.67
CA ALA A 170 -3.90 -18.79 19.06
C ALA A 170 -4.33 -20.15 18.49
N LEU A 171 -4.03 -20.43 17.21
CA LEU A 171 -4.32 -21.71 16.58
C LEU A 171 -3.52 -22.87 17.19
N ASP A 172 -2.26 -22.63 17.55
CA ASP A 172 -1.40 -23.65 18.16
C ASP A 172 -1.80 -23.96 19.61
N ALA A 173 -2.12 -22.95 20.42
CA ALA A 173 -2.72 -23.12 21.73
C ALA A 173 -4.05 -23.89 21.66
N GLY A 174 -4.84 -23.62 20.61
CA GLY A 174 -6.03 -24.36 20.22
C GLY A 174 -5.80 -25.87 20.07
N ARG A 175 -4.83 -26.23 19.24
CA ARG A 175 -4.45 -27.63 18.94
C ARG A 175 -3.88 -28.35 20.14
N ARG A 176 -2.98 -27.72 20.90
CA ARG A 176 -2.35 -28.34 22.09
C ARG A 176 -3.38 -28.71 23.14
N ALA A 177 -4.39 -27.88 23.36
CA ALA A 177 -5.45 -28.17 24.32
C ALA A 177 -6.34 -29.35 23.89
N ALA A 178 -6.65 -29.49 22.61
CA ALA A 178 -7.46 -30.60 22.09
C ALA A 178 -6.74 -31.97 22.13
N ARG A 179 -5.40 -31.98 22.20
CA ARG A 179 -4.62 -33.22 22.39
C ARG A 179 -4.53 -33.68 23.85
N ARG A 180 -4.92 -32.81 24.80
CA ARG A 180 -4.84 -33.07 26.25
C ARG A 180 -6.19 -33.44 26.87
N SER A 181 -7.27 -33.37 26.08
CA SER A 181 -8.64 -33.77 26.42
C SER A 181 -8.95 -35.13 25.82
#